data_AF-A0A7H0H1N1-F1
#
_entry.id   AF-A0A7H0H1N1-F1
#
_cell.length_a   1.000
_cell.length_b   1.000
_cell.length_c   1.000
_cell.angle_alpha   90.00
_cell.angle_beta   90.00
_cell.angle_gamma   90.00
#
_symmetry.space_group_name_H-M   'P 1'
#
loop_
_entity.id
_entity.type
_entity.pdbx_description
1 polymer ?
#
loop_
_entity_poly.entity_id
_entity_poly.type
_entity_poly.pdbx_seq_one_letter_code
_entity_poly.pdbx_strand_id
1 'polypeptide(L)'
;MKRIIEVFTAGCPLCSPVVELVKSTACSSCDIITHNLTETEAGNPALRRARLLGVQTLPAVAVNGALLDCCRTEGITRETLERAGIGQAA
;
A
#
# COMPACT_ATOMS: atom_id res chain seq x y z
N MET A 1 5.32 -1.34 -18.88
CA MET A 1 4.87 -2.29 -17.82
C MET A 1 4.06 -1.50 -16.81
N LYS A 2 3.06 -2.12 -16.17
CA LYS A 2 2.27 -1.45 -15.12
C LYS A 2 2.96 -1.57 -13.77
N ARG A 3 2.91 -0.52 -12.95
CA ARG A 3 3.39 -0.50 -11.56
C ARG A 3 2.35 -1.18 -10.66
N ILE A 4 2.76 -2.22 -9.94
CA ILE A 4 1.89 -2.90 -8.97
C ILE A 4 1.99 -2.15 -7.65
N ILE A 5 0.88 -1.64 -7.16
CA ILE A 5 0.78 -0.93 -5.88
C ILE A 5 -0.04 -1.78 -4.93
N GLU A 6 0.58 -2.28 -3.87
CA GLU A 6 -0.08 -3.08 -2.83
C GLU A 6 -0.33 -2.20 -1.60
N VAL A 7 -1.59 -2.09 -1.18
CA VAL A 7 -1.99 -1.31 0.01
C VAL A 7 -2.48 -2.25 1.09
N PHE A 8 -1.79 -2.29 2.22
CA PHE A 8 -2.15 -3.09 3.39
C PHE A 8 -2.95 -2.23 4.38
N THR A 9 -4.14 -2.69 4.75
CA THR A 9 -5.07 -1.98 5.64
C THR A 9 -5.69 -2.94 6.64
N ALA A 10 -6.25 -2.40 7.73
CA ALA A 10 -7.05 -3.15 8.69
C ALA A 10 -8.51 -2.63 8.77
N GLY A 11 -9.01 -1.97 7.71
CA GLY A 11 -10.38 -1.45 7.69
C GLY A 11 -10.67 -0.39 8.76
N CYS A 12 -9.62 0.21 9.34
CA CYS A 12 -9.75 1.19 10.40
C CYS A 12 -10.17 2.56 9.82
N PRO A 13 -10.94 3.40 10.53
CA PRO A 13 -11.34 4.74 10.03
C PRO A 13 -10.15 5.65 9.70
N LEU A 14 -9.01 5.46 10.37
CA LEU A 14 -7.76 6.17 10.09
C LEU A 14 -7.05 5.65 8.83
N CYS A 15 -7.38 4.42 8.41
CA CYS A 15 -6.79 3.75 7.26
C CYS A 15 -7.49 4.19 5.95
N SER A 16 -8.79 4.47 6.00
CA SER A 16 -9.60 4.81 4.81
C SER A 16 -9.07 6.01 4.02
N PRO A 17 -8.72 7.16 4.66
CA PRO A 17 -8.19 8.32 3.92
C PRO A 17 -6.90 8.01 3.17
N VAL A 18 -6.05 7.14 3.71
CA VAL A 18 -4.79 6.75 3.07
C VAL A 18 -5.04 5.84 1.86
N VAL A 19 -5.98 4.89 1.98
CA VAL A 19 -6.37 4.04 0.84
C VAL A 19 -6.93 4.89 -0.30
N GLU A 20 -7.77 5.88 0.02
CA GLU A 20 -8.31 6.83 -0.96
C GLU A 20 -7.23 7.72 -1.57
N LEU A 21 -6.26 8.18 -0.77
CA LEU A 21 -5.12 8.94 -1.25
C LEU A 21 -4.31 8.15 -2.29
N VAL A 22 -4.01 6.88 -2.01
CA VAL A 22 -3.30 6.02 -2.98
C VAL A 22 -4.12 5.83 -4.25
N LYS A 23 -5.42 5.56 -4.13
CA LYS A 23 -6.32 5.41 -5.28
C LYS A 23 -6.40 6.68 -6.15
N SER A 24 -6.49 7.85 -5.52
CA SER A 24 -6.56 9.15 -6.23
C SER A 24 -5.23 9.57 -6.85
N THR A 25 -4.11 9.05 -6.34
CA THR A 25 -2.76 9.34 -6.88
C THR A 25 -2.37 8.35 -7.97
N ALA A 26 -3.05 7.20 -8.07
CA ALA A 26 -2.73 6.19 -9.07
C ALA A 26 -2.99 6.67 -10.51
N CYS A 27 -2.16 6.17 -11.40
CA CYS A 27 -2.12 6.49 -12.82
C CYS A 27 -2.74 5.38 -13.67
N SER A 28 -2.96 5.62 -14.97
CA SER A 28 -3.43 4.60 -15.91
C SER A 28 -2.48 3.40 -16.07
N SER A 29 -1.21 3.56 -15.70
CA SER A 29 -0.20 2.50 -15.65
C SER A 29 0.02 1.91 -14.25
N CYS A 30 -0.86 2.20 -13.30
CA CYS A 30 -0.78 1.77 -11.91
C CYS A 30 -1.89 0.73 -11.61
N ASP A 31 -1.54 -0.49 -11.23
CA ASP A 31 -2.50 -1.52 -10.79
C ASP A 31 -2.50 -1.59 -9.26
N ILE A 32 -3.65 -1.29 -8.63
CA ILE A 32 -3.76 -1.24 -7.17
C ILE A 32 -4.38 -2.54 -6.65
N ILE A 33 -3.72 -3.14 -5.67
CA ILE A 33 -4.19 -4.31 -4.92
C ILE A 33 -4.36 -3.89 -3.46
N THR A 34 -5.56 -4.03 -2.91
CA THR A 34 -5.83 -3.72 -1.50
C THR A 34 -5.91 -5.02 -0.71
N HIS A 35 -5.09 -5.12 0.34
CA HIS A 35 -4.97 -6.26 1.24
C HIS A 35 -5.57 -5.88 2.59
N ASN A 36 -6.71 -6.47 2.94
CA ASN A 36 -7.29 -6.30 4.27
C ASN A 36 -6.76 -7.36 5.23
N LEU A 37 -6.09 -6.92 6.30
CA LEU A 37 -5.45 -7.78 7.29
C LEU A 37 -6.36 -8.13 8.48
N THR A 38 -7.59 -7.59 8.54
CA THR A 38 -8.56 -8.00 9.58
C THR A 38 -9.11 -9.40 9.37
N GLU A 39 -8.99 -9.94 8.15
CA GLU A 39 -9.36 -11.32 7.86
C GLU A 39 -8.29 -12.25 8.47
N THR A 40 -8.53 -12.69 9.71
CA THR A 40 -7.59 -13.49 10.51
C THR A 40 -7.59 -14.98 10.17
N GLU A 41 -8.18 -15.38 9.04
CA GLU A 41 -8.22 -16.79 8.62
C GLU A 41 -6.79 -17.33 8.50
N ALA A 42 -6.52 -18.46 9.16
CA ALA A 42 -5.22 -19.10 9.12
C ALA A 42 -4.87 -19.45 7.67
N GLY A 43 -3.84 -18.81 7.12
CA GLY A 43 -3.46 -18.96 5.70
C GLY A 43 -3.81 -17.77 4.80
N ASN A 44 -4.38 -16.68 5.35
CA ASN A 44 -4.71 -15.49 4.58
C ASN A 44 -3.49 -15.03 3.74
N PRO A 45 -3.59 -15.07 2.39
CA PRO A 45 -2.50 -14.67 1.51
C PRO A 45 -2.06 -13.21 1.73
N ALA A 46 -2.97 -12.32 2.14
CA ALA A 46 -2.68 -10.92 2.46
C ALA A 46 -1.74 -10.80 3.68
N LEU A 47 -2.01 -11.55 4.75
CA LEU A 47 -1.16 -11.56 5.95
C LEU A 47 0.22 -12.16 5.65
N ARG A 48 0.27 -13.24 4.87
CA ARG A 48 1.54 -13.84 4.43
C ARG A 48 2.35 -12.86 3.58
N ARG A 49 1.69 -12.16 2.65
CA ARG A 49 2.31 -11.14 1.79
C ARG A 49 2.84 -9.96 2.62
N ALA A 50 2.06 -9.45 3.56
CA ALA A 50 2.47 -8.38 4.47
C ALA A 50 3.72 -8.76 5.27
N ARG A 51 3.78 -9.98 5.81
CA ARG A 51 4.96 -10.50 6.52
C ARG A 51 6.19 -10.63 5.63
N LEU A 52 6.03 -11.15 4.40
CA LEU A 52 7.12 -11.28 3.43
C LEU A 52 7.73 -9.92 3.06
N LEU A 53 6.91 -8.88 2.98
CA LEU A 53 7.35 -7.51 2.69
C LEU A 53 7.84 -6.74 3.93
N GLY A 54 7.76 -7.34 5.12
CA GLY A 54 8.20 -6.73 6.37
C GLY A 54 7.29 -5.61 6.88
N VAL A 55 5.99 -5.66 6.57
CA VAL A 55 4.98 -4.71 7.09
C VAL A 55 4.87 -4.85 8.60
N GLN A 56 5.06 -3.74 9.32
CA GLN A 56 4.95 -3.69 10.80
C GLN A 56 3.88 -2.71 11.29
N THR A 57 3.44 -1.78 10.44
CA THR A 57 2.46 -0.73 10.76
C THR A 57 1.38 -0.71 9.68
N LEU A 58 0.21 -0.17 10.01
CA LEU A 58 -0.88 0.03 9.06
C LEU A 58 -1.41 1.47 9.16
N PRO A 59 -1.90 2.05 8.06
CA PRO A 59 -1.84 1.53 6.69
C PRO A 59 -0.41 1.51 6.12
N ALA A 60 -0.13 0.58 5.21
CA ALA A 60 1.18 0.45 4.55
C ALA A 60 1.06 0.29 3.03
N VAL A 61 2.07 0.74 2.28
CA VAL A 61 2.09 0.73 0.80
C VAL A 61 3.38 0.11 0.30
N ALA A 62 3.27 -0.82 -0.65
CA ALA A 62 4.39 -1.37 -1.39
C ALA A 62 4.23 -1.10 -2.89
N VAL A 63 5.34 -0.86 -3.58
CA VAL A 63 5.39 -0.64 -5.03
C VAL A 63 6.31 -1.68 -5.65
N ASN A 64 5.82 -2.42 -6.64
CA ASN A 64 6.54 -3.50 -7.32
C ASN A 64 7.17 -4.52 -6.35
N GLY A 65 6.47 -4.82 -5.24
CA GLY A 65 6.95 -5.76 -4.22
C GLY A 65 8.01 -5.20 -3.26
N ALA A 66 8.22 -3.88 -3.23
CA ALA A 66 9.06 -3.21 -2.23
C ALA A 66 8.21 -2.30 -1.32
N LEU A 67 8.30 -2.50 -0.01
CA LEU A 67 7.62 -1.67 0.99
C LEU A 67 8.20 -0.25 0.98
N LEU A 68 7.35 0.78 1.00
CA LEU A 68 7.81 2.17 1.07
C LEU A 68 8.30 2.53 2.48
N ASP A 69 9.38 3.31 2.55
CA ASP A 69 9.98 3.74 3.81
C ASP A 69 9.05 4.64 4.65
N CYS A 70 8.05 5.28 4.04
CA CYS A 70 7.01 6.02 4.77
C CYS A 70 6.27 5.12 5.79
N CYS A 71 6.21 3.81 5.56
CA CYS A 71 5.56 2.89 6.47
C CYS A 71 6.39 2.62 7.76
N ARG A 72 7.58 3.21 7.89
CA ARG A 72 8.48 2.96 9.04
C ARG A 72 8.58 4.13 10.01
N THR A 73 8.44 5.38 9.55
CA THR A 73 8.72 6.57 10.38
C THR A 73 7.86 7.80 10.08
N GLU A 74 7.42 8.00 8.84
CA GLU A 74 6.74 9.22 8.38
C GLU A 74 5.46 8.82 7.64
N GLY A 75 4.29 9.09 8.20
CA GLY A 75 3.00 8.66 7.65
C GLY A 75 2.83 8.93 6.15
N ILE A 76 1.93 8.18 5.51
CA ILE A 76 1.76 8.20 4.05
C ILE A 76 1.17 9.55 3.58
N THR A 77 1.93 10.29 2.78
CA THR A 77 1.52 11.55 2.13
C THR A 77 1.57 11.45 0.61
N ARG A 78 0.90 12.38 -0.10
CA ARG A 78 0.94 12.46 -1.58
C ARG A 78 2.38 12.51 -2.10
N GLU A 79 3.22 13.34 -1.51
CA GLU A 79 4.63 13.50 -1.90
C GLU A 79 5.42 12.20 -1.76
N THR A 80 5.18 11.42 -0.70
CA THR A 80 5.84 10.10 -0.55
C THR A 80 5.42 9.11 -1.65
N LEU A 81 4.15 9.14 -2.06
CA LEU A 81 3.63 8.29 -3.13
C LEU A 81 4.19 8.70 -4.50
N GLU A 82 4.25 10.00 -4.78
CA GLU A 82 4.82 10.53 -6.02
C GLU A 82 6.32 10.28 -6.12
N ARG A 83 7.08 10.41 -5.03
CA ARG A 83 8.50 10.01 -4.95
C ARG A 83 8.71 8.52 -5.23
N ALA A 84 7.73 7.69 -4.88
CA ALA A 84 7.72 6.27 -5.21
C ALA A 84 7.28 5.99 -6.67
N GLY A 85 7.04 7.03 -7.47
CA GLY A 85 6.62 6.94 -8.85
C GLY A 85 5.13 6.64 -9.01
N ILE A 86 4.30 6.73 -7.96
CA ILE A 86 2.85 6.59 -8.09
C ILE A 86 2.31 7.88 -8.73
N GLY A 87 1.47 7.76 -9.76
CA GLY A 87 0.90 8.93 -10.45
C GLY A 87 1.73 9.47 -11.62
N GLN A 88 2.99 9.08 -11.73
CA GLN A 88 3.84 9.45 -12.86
C GLN A 88 3.63 8.51 -14.05
N ALA A 89 3.59 9.05 -15.27
CA ALA A 89 3.63 8.25 -16.49
C ALA A 89 4.90 7.37 -16.48
N ALA A 90 4.75 6.11 -16.85
CA ALA A 90 5.86 5.16 -16.92
C ALA A 90 6.76 5.41 -18.12
#